data_AF-A0A7U9QZV9-F1
#
_entry.id   AF-A0A7U9QZV9-F1
#
_cell.length_a   1.000
_cell.length_b   1.000
_cell.length_c   1.000
_cell.angle_alpha   90.00
_cell.angle_beta   90.00
_cell.angle_gamma   90.00
#
_symmetry.space_group_name_H-M   'P 1'
#
loop_
_entity.id
_entity.type
_entity.pdbx_description
1 polymer ?
#
loop_
_entity_poly.entity_id
_entity_poly.type
_entity_poly.pdbx_seq_one_letter_code
_entity_poly.pdbx_strand_id
1 'polypeptide(L)'
;MLNIYYGNMPEAIFNTAVYFKNVYEDEWITDPVAREMILDVDKSIVLDNAVIDSPVMGKIAPTELSGGVKTLILMKNERSKVFNASTCGDNCAQWILKLADMDELTINLRHLMNFGNGTFDIRIMNTNQVVHSMKELVPIAGLYV
;
A
#
# COMPACT_ATOMS: atom_id res chain seq x y z
N MET A 1 -10.13 1.83 9.98
CA MET A 1 -9.56 3.20 10.05
C MET A 1 -8.11 3.15 9.64
N LEU A 2 -7.65 4.10 8.83
CA LEU A 2 -6.25 4.19 8.41
C LEU A 2 -5.45 5.05 9.39
N ASN A 3 -4.33 4.53 9.90
CA ASN A 3 -3.36 5.28 10.67
C ASN A 3 -2.13 5.58 9.80
N ILE A 4 -1.72 6.84 9.75
CA ILE A 4 -0.53 7.26 9.00
C ILE A 4 0.45 7.94 9.94
N TYR A 5 1.67 7.43 9.96
CA TYR A 5 2.80 8.14 10.52
C TYR A 5 3.64 8.76 9.39
N TYR A 6 3.79 10.08 9.43
CA TYR A 6 4.62 10.83 8.48
C TYR A 6 6.05 11.02 8.97
N GLY A 7 7.01 10.88 8.06
CA GLY A 7 8.43 11.10 8.33
C GLY A 7 9.19 9.82 8.71
N ASN A 8 10.28 9.98 9.46
CA ASN A 8 11.15 8.86 9.81
C ASN A 8 10.53 7.97 10.91
N MET A 9 10.35 6.69 10.61
CA MET A 9 9.86 5.65 11.52
C MET A 9 10.80 4.43 11.41
N PRO A 10 11.80 4.29 12.30
CA PRO A 10 12.79 3.21 12.23
C PRO A 10 12.18 1.80 12.24
N GLU A 11 11.02 1.63 12.88
CA GLU A 11 10.30 0.36 12.99
C GLU A 11 9.58 -0.03 11.70
N ALA A 12 9.38 0.92 10.78
CA ALA A 12 8.73 0.65 9.51
C ALA A 12 9.64 -0.15 8.58
N ILE A 13 9.08 -1.18 7.93
CA ILE A 13 9.77 -1.92 6.89
C ILE A 13 9.93 -1.01 5.68
N PHE A 14 11.13 -0.45 5.54
CA PHE A 14 11.42 0.57 4.55
C PHE A 14 11.57 0.01 3.13
N ASN A 15 12.29 -1.11 2.98
CA ASN A 15 12.48 -1.79 1.70
C ASN A 15 11.47 -2.93 1.54
N THR A 16 10.26 -2.56 1.15
CA THR A 16 9.14 -3.48 0.97
C THR A 16 9.41 -4.52 -0.13
N ALA A 17 10.16 -4.17 -1.18
CA ALA A 17 10.50 -5.09 -2.26
C ALA A 17 11.40 -6.25 -1.79
N VAL A 18 12.43 -5.95 -1.00
CA VAL A 18 13.30 -6.98 -0.40
C VAL A 18 12.51 -7.80 0.62
N TYR A 19 11.71 -7.16 1.47
CA TYR A 19 10.90 -7.89 2.44
C TYR A 19 9.93 -8.86 1.74
N PHE A 20 9.15 -8.38 0.77
CA PHE A 20 8.22 -9.18 -0.03
C PHE A 20 8.91 -10.42 -0.62
N LYS A 21 10.06 -10.24 -1.29
CA LYS A 21 10.82 -11.34 -1.91
C LYS A 21 11.12 -12.49 -0.95
N ASN A 22 11.27 -12.21 0.34
CA ASN A 22 11.64 -13.21 1.35
C ASN A 22 10.45 -13.84 2.08
N VAL A 23 9.24 -13.25 2.00
CA VAL A 23 8.12 -13.65 2.87
C VAL A 23 6.82 -13.93 2.14
N TYR A 24 6.68 -13.55 0.87
CA TYR A 24 5.41 -13.76 0.17
C TYR A 24 5.08 -15.25 0.05
N GLU A 25 3.81 -15.58 0.20
CA GLU A 25 3.28 -16.92 -0.01
C GLU A 25 2.55 -16.99 -1.36
N ASP A 26 2.60 -18.15 -2.01
CA ASP A 26 1.99 -18.38 -3.32
C ASP A 26 0.47 -18.12 -3.30
N GLU A 27 -0.18 -18.48 -2.19
CA GLU A 27 -1.60 -18.28 -1.95
C GLU A 27 -1.97 -16.79 -2.00
N TRP A 28 -1.07 -15.90 -1.57
CA TRP A 28 -1.31 -14.45 -1.56
C TRP A 28 -1.42 -13.88 -2.97
N ILE A 29 -0.80 -14.51 -3.97
CA ILE A 29 -0.83 -14.04 -5.37
C ILE A 29 -2.16 -14.40 -6.03
N THR A 30 -2.70 -15.56 -5.69
CA THR A 30 -3.98 -16.05 -6.23
C THR A 30 -5.21 -15.51 -5.51
N ASP A 31 -5.02 -14.85 -4.36
CA ASP A 31 -6.08 -14.21 -3.58
C ASP A 31 -6.92 -13.24 -4.45
N PRO A 32 -8.25 -13.26 -4.36
CA PRO A 32 -9.11 -12.42 -5.21
C PRO A 32 -8.81 -10.91 -5.09
N VAL A 33 -8.54 -10.41 -3.88
CA VAL A 33 -8.23 -8.99 -3.67
C VAL A 33 -6.84 -8.67 -4.23
N ALA A 34 -5.86 -9.57 -4.08
CA ALA A 34 -4.55 -9.41 -4.70
C ALA A 34 -4.63 -9.38 -6.22
N ARG A 35 -5.45 -10.25 -6.84
CA ARG A 35 -5.71 -10.24 -8.28
C ARG A 35 -6.29 -8.90 -8.75
N GLU A 36 -7.24 -8.34 -8.00
CA GLU A 36 -7.78 -7.01 -8.30
C GLU A 36 -6.71 -5.92 -8.19
N MET A 37 -5.89 -5.94 -7.15
CA MET A 37 -4.78 -4.98 -6.96
C MET A 37 -3.74 -5.06 -8.09
N ILE A 38 -3.33 -6.27 -8.47
CA ILE A 38 -2.36 -6.51 -9.56
C ILE A 38 -2.94 -6.01 -10.90
N LEU A 39 -4.21 -6.33 -11.17
CA LEU A 39 -4.88 -5.88 -12.39
C LEU A 39 -5.04 -4.36 -12.42
N ASP A 40 -5.38 -3.72 -11.31
CA ASP A 40 -5.64 -2.29 -11.30
C ASP A 40 -4.35 -1.45 -11.31
N VAL A 41 -3.37 -1.80 -10.49
CA VAL A 41 -2.15 -1.00 -10.33
C VAL A 41 -1.13 -1.31 -11.43
N ASP A 42 -0.88 -2.59 -11.70
CA ASP A 42 0.15 -3.03 -12.66
C ASP A 42 -0.42 -3.37 -14.04
N LYS A 43 -1.75 -3.33 -14.21
CA LYS A 43 -2.44 -3.72 -15.45
C LYS A 43 -2.08 -5.14 -15.91
N SER A 44 -1.73 -6.00 -14.95
CA SER A 44 -1.23 -7.35 -15.19
C SER A 44 -2.26 -8.41 -14.75
N ILE A 45 -2.27 -9.58 -15.38
CA ILE A 45 -3.25 -10.64 -15.12
C ILE A 45 -2.55 -11.83 -14.45
N VAL A 46 -3.01 -12.22 -13.27
CA VAL A 46 -2.49 -13.43 -12.59
C VAL A 46 -3.02 -14.68 -13.32
N LEU A 47 -2.12 -15.46 -13.92
CA LEU A 47 -2.47 -16.73 -14.57
C LEU A 47 -2.44 -17.88 -13.56
N ASP A 48 -1.41 -17.89 -12.72
CA ASP A 48 -1.19 -18.87 -11.65
C ASP A 48 -0.39 -18.21 -10.51
N ASN A 49 -0.17 -18.93 -9.41
CA ASN A 49 0.56 -18.43 -8.23
C ASN A 49 1.97 -17.87 -8.55
N ALA A 50 2.67 -18.48 -9.50
CA ALA A 50 4.03 -18.12 -9.89
C ALA A 50 4.13 -17.41 -11.25
N VAL A 51 3.00 -17.21 -11.96
CA VAL A 51 3.00 -16.69 -13.34
C VAL A 51 1.95 -15.59 -13.51
N ILE A 52 2.44 -14.40 -13.87
CA ILE A 52 1.65 -13.20 -14.09
C ILE A 52 1.91 -12.69 -15.51
N ASP A 53 0.86 -12.31 -16.21
CA ASP A 53 0.92 -11.73 -17.56
C ASP A 53 0.99 -10.21 -17.49
N SER A 54 2.18 -9.66 -17.69
CA SER A 54 2.41 -8.23 -17.75
C SER A 54 2.31 -7.72 -19.19
N PRO A 55 1.57 -6.61 -19.44
CA PRO A 55 1.49 -6.02 -20.77
C PRO A 55 2.84 -5.41 -21.23
N VAL A 56 3.76 -5.16 -20.31
CA VAL A 56 5.07 -4.53 -20.60
C VAL A 56 6.18 -5.56 -20.65
N MET A 57 6.21 -6.50 -19.69
CA MET A 57 7.33 -7.43 -19.50
C MET A 57 7.02 -8.87 -19.93
N GLY A 58 5.79 -9.16 -20.39
CA GLY A 58 5.36 -10.52 -20.72
C GLY A 58 5.11 -11.36 -19.48
N LYS A 59 5.48 -12.64 -19.51
CA LYS A 59 5.30 -13.54 -18.35
C LYS A 59 6.36 -13.24 -17.30
N ILE A 60 5.93 -12.85 -16.10
CA ILE A 60 6.79 -12.49 -14.98
C ILE A 60 6.44 -13.29 -13.73
N ALA A 61 7.42 -13.41 -12.82
CA ALA A 61 7.21 -13.95 -11.48
C ALA A 61 6.62 -12.88 -10.53
N PRO A 62 6.00 -13.28 -9.40
CA PRO A 62 5.48 -12.33 -8.40
C PRO A 62 6.54 -11.34 -7.88
N THR A 63 7.81 -11.77 -7.82
CA THR A 63 8.93 -10.91 -7.40
C THR A 63 9.25 -9.78 -8.38
N GLU A 64 8.64 -9.77 -9.56
CA GLU A 64 8.82 -8.74 -10.60
C GLU A 64 7.64 -7.75 -10.66
N LEU A 65 6.60 -7.93 -9.84
CA LEU A 65 5.52 -6.95 -9.65
C LEU A 65 6.08 -5.58 -9.23
N SER A 66 5.31 -4.52 -9.44
CA SER A 66 5.71 -3.18 -9.00
C SER A 66 5.89 -3.10 -7.49
N GLY A 67 6.69 -2.12 -7.05
CA GLY A 67 6.86 -1.83 -5.62
C GLY A 67 5.53 -1.53 -4.92
N GLY A 68 4.61 -0.84 -5.61
CA GLY A 68 3.29 -0.50 -5.09
C GLY A 68 2.44 -1.73 -4.81
N VAL A 69 2.31 -2.63 -5.79
CA VAL A 69 1.53 -3.88 -5.63
C VAL A 69 2.12 -4.78 -4.55
N LYS A 70 3.45 -4.99 -4.54
CA LYS A 70 4.12 -5.77 -3.48
C LYS A 70 3.81 -5.20 -2.10
N THR A 71 3.84 -3.88 -1.97
CA THR A 71 3.57 -3.18 -0.71
C THR A 71 2.11 -3.35 -0.28
N LEU A 72 1.15 -3.29 -1.20
CA LEU A 72 -0.27 -3.54 -0.91
C LEU A 72 -0.53 -4.99 -0.48
N ILE A 73 0.10 -5.97 -1.15
CA ILE A 73 -0.02 -7.38 -0.77
C ILE A 73 0.56 -7.62 0.63
N LEU A 74 1.69 -6.97 0.97
CA LEU A 74 2.23 -7.00 2.33
C LEU A 74 1.26 -6.39 3.34
N MET A 75 0.74 -5.19 3.08
CA MET A 75 -0.23 -4.53 3.97
C MET A 75 -1.48 -5.39 4.21
N LYS A 76 -1.94 -6.14 3.19
CA LYS A 76 -3.10 -7.02 3.31
C LYS A 76 -2.83 -8.20 4.25
N ASN A 77 -1.70 -8.88 4.08
CA ASN A 77 -1.45 -10.18 4.73
C ASN A 77 -0.66 -10.06 6.05
N GLU A 78 0.14 -9.00 6.21
CA GLU A 78 1.05 -8.83 7.35
C GLU A 78 0.63 -7.63 8.22
N ARG A 79 -0.63 -7.64 8.67
CA ARG A 79 -1.33 -6.50 9.31
C ARG A 79 -0.66 -5.94 10.57
N SER A 80 0.09 -6.75 11.29
CA SER A 80 0.77 -6.32 12.52
C SER A 80 2.03 -5.47 12.25
N LYS A 81 2.42 -5.30 10.98
CA LYS A 81 3.65 -4.62 10.58
C LYS A 81 3.33 -3.28 9.93
N VAL A 82 4.26 -2.33 10.10
CA VAL A 82 4.18 -1.02 9.45
C VAL A 82 5.07 -1.04 8.22
N PHE A 83 4.48 -0.78 7.06
CA PHE A 83 5.21 -0.72 5.79
C PHE A 83 5.39 0.72 5.33
N ASN A 84 6.54 1.00 4.71
CA ASN A 84 6.76 2.26 4.01
C ASN A 84 5.90 2.29 2.74
N ALA A 85 4.77 2.97 2.82
CA ALA A 85 3.86 3.20 1.70
C ALA A 85 4.40 4.23 0.70
N SER A 86 5.58 4.83 0.93
CA SER A 86 6.17 5.76 -0.02
C SER A 86 6.65 5.09 -1.31
N THR A 87 6.71 3.77 -1.33
CA THR A 87 6.95 2.95 -2.54
C THR A 87 5.70 2.82 -3.43
N CYS A 88 4.54 3.20 -2.90
CA CYS A 88 3.29 3.28 -3.63
C CYS A 88 3.17 4.65 -4.32
N GLY A 89 2.59 4.66 -5.52
CA GLY A 89 2.08 5.89 -6.14
C GLY A 89 0.61 6.15 -5.74
N ASP A 90 0.04 7.25 -6.23
CA ASP A 90 -1.34 7.65 -5.93
C ASP A 90 -2.39 6.61 -6.35
N ASN A 91 -2.10 5.79 -7.36
CA ASN A 91 -3.00 4.70 -7.80
C ASN A 91 -3.16 3.59 -6.75
N CYS A 92 -2.31 3.53 -5.73
CA CYS A 92 -2.45 2.61 -4.60
C CYS A 92 -3.37 3.17 -3.49
N ALA A 93 -3.63 4.47 -3.47
CA ALA A 93 -4.29 5.13 -2.33
C ALA A 93 -5.69 4.56 -2.05
N GLN A 94 -6.47 4.30 -3.10
CA GLN A 94 -7.79 3.66 -2.97
C GLN A 94 -7.71 2.26 -2.35
N TRP A 95 -6.66 1.51 -2.65
CA TRP A 95 -6.45 0.18 -2.09
C TRP A 95 -6.03 0.24 -0.62
N ILE A 96 -5.19 1.19 -0.25
CA ILE A 96 -4.83 1.43 1.16
C ILE A 96 -6.09 1.78 1.97
N LEU A 97 -6.95 2.66 1.46
CA LEU A 97 -8.23 2.99 2.09
C LEU A 97 -9.14 1.75 2.22
N LYS A 98 -9.34 1.00 1.13
CA LYS A 98 -10.13 -0.24 1.13
C LYS A 98 -9.59 -1.26 2.13
N LEU A 99 -8.27 -1.42 2.23
CA LEU A 99 -7.64 -2.31 3.21
C LEU A 99 -7.82 -1.83 4.65
N ALA A 100 -7.85 -0.53 4.88
CA ALA A 100 -8.09 0.09 6.19
C ALA A 100 -9.57 0.09 6.60
N ASP A 101 -10.50 -0.04 5.64
CA ASP A 101 -11.92 -0.23 5.91
C ASP A 101 -12.22 -1.66 6.37
N MET A 102 -11.44 -2.64 5.91
CA MET A 102 -11.57 -4.04 6.33
C MET A 102 -11.09 -4.28 7.77
N ASP A 103 -9.97 -3.66 8.15
CA ASP A 103 -9.37 -3.77 9.47
C ASP A 103 -8.42 -2.58 9.72
N GLU A 104 -8.01 -2.36 10.96
CA GLU A 104 -7.03 -1.33 11.31
C GLU A 104 -5.73 -1.54 10.52
N LEU A 105 -5.27 -0.47 9.86
CA LEU A 105 -4.06 -0.48 9.06
C LEU A 105 -3.18 0.69 9.45
N THR A 106 -1.91 0.42 9.74
CA THR A 106 -0.91 1.45 10.04
C THR A 106 0.16 1.46 8.96
N ILE A 107 0.41 2.63 8.36
CA ILE A 107 1.41 2.81 7.31
C ILE A 107 2.37 3.95 7.65
N ASN A 108 3.56 3.90 7.07
CA ASN A 108 4.50 5.02 7.07
C ASN A 108 4.51 5.72 5.71
N LEU A 109 4.42 7.05 5.70
CA LEU A 109 4.59 7.87 4.51
C LEU A 109 5.70 8.90 4.71
N ARG A 110 6.50 9.11 3.66
CA ARG A 110 7.56 10.13 3.60
C ARG A 110 7.30 11.18 2.51
N HIS A 111 6.09 11.18 1.96
CA HIS A 111 5.56 12.19 1.07
C HIS A 111 4.04 12.30 1.27
N LEU A 112 3.43 13.34 0.72
CA LEU A 112 1.97 13.48 0.71
C LEU A 112 1.37 12.64 -0.42
N MET A 113 0.81 11.49 -0.09
CA MET A 113 0.02 10.68 -1.02
C MET A 113 -1.34 11.35 -1.27
N ASN A 114 -1.80 11.34 -2.52
CA ASN A 114 -3.12 11.82 -2.88
C ASN A 114 -4.18 10.72 -2.66
N PHE A 115 -5.00 10.87 -1.62
CA PHE A 115 -6.11 9.95 -1.32
C PHE A 115 -7.40 10.25 -2.11
N GLY A 116 -7.33 11.14 -3.10
CA GLY A 116 -8.43 11.51 -3.97
C GLY A 116 -9.37 12.56 -3.36
N ASN A 117 -10.50 12.79 -4.04
CA ASN A 117 -11.47 13.83 -3.67
C ASN A 117 -12.62 13.32 -2.80
N GLY A 118 -12.60 12.03 -2.44
CA GLY A 118 -13.62 11.43 -1.57
C GLY A 118 -13.45 11.84 -0.11
N THR A 119 -14.37 11.38 0.72
CA THR A 119 -14.22 11.41 2.18
C THR A 119 -13.53 10.14 2.65
N PHE A 120 -12.70 10.24 3.66
CA PHE A 120 -12.00 9.11 4.29
C PHE A 120 -11.91 9.32 5.80
N ASP A 121 -11.43 8.33 6.55
CA ASP A 121 -11.09 8.49 7.96
C ASP A 121 -9.62 8.12 8.17
N ILE A 122 -8.77 9.15 8.25
CA ILE A 122 -7.33 8.99 8.42
C ILE A 122 -6.90 9.61 9.75
N ARG A 123 -6.25 8.82 10.60
CA ARG A 123 -5.58 9.29 11.81
C ARG A 123 -4.12 9.61 11.50
N ILE A 124 -3.74 10.87 11.66
CA ILE A 124 -2.36 11.35 11.57
C ILE A 124 -1.68 11.07 12.92
N MET A 125 -0.87 10.02 13.00
CA MET A 125 -0.29 9.54 14.25
C MET A 125 0.65 10.57 14.90
N ASN A 126 1.31 11.41 14.11
CA ASN A 126 2.20 12.46 14.60
C ASN A 126 1.51 13.44 15.55
N THR A 127 0.23 13.73 15.33
CA THR A 127 -0.56 14.70 16.10
C THR A 127 -1.79 14.11 16.78
N ASN A 128 -2.08 12.84 16.51
CA ASN A 128 -3.28 12.14 16.94
C ASN A 128 -4.61 12.72 16.40
N GLN A 129 -4.56 13.54 15.34
CA GLN A 129 -5.74 14.13 14.71
C GLN A 129 -6.34 13.17 13.69
N VAL A 130 -7.67 13.13 13.62
CA VAL A 130 -8.42 12.43 12.57
C VAL A 130 -8.89 13.47 11.55
N VAL A 131 -8.66 13.18 10.27
CA VAL A 131 -9.03 14.05 9.14
C VAL A 131 -9.89 13.31 8.15
N HIS A 132 -10.77 14.05 7.48
CA HIS A 132 -11.81 13.47 6.64
C HIS A 132 -11.70 13.76 5.14
N SER A 133 -10.71 14.57 4.76
CA SER A 133 -10.50 14.98 3.37
C SER A 133 -9.06 15.43 3.13
N MET A 134 -8.68 15.53 1.85
CA MET A 134 -7.36 16.07 1.48
C MET A 134 -7.14 17.51 1.98
N LYS A 135 -8.22 18.31 2.02
CA LYS A 135 -8.16 19.70 2.51
C LYS A 135 -7.77 19.78 3.99
N GLU A 136 -8.19 18.80 4.78
CA GLU A 136 -7.82 18.69 6.19
C GLU A 136 -6.47 18.01 6.39
N LEU A 137 -6.16 16.99 5.58
CA LEU A 137 -4.92 16.22 5.67
C LEU A 137 -3.68 17.05 5.35
N VAL A 138 -3.67 17.73 4.19
CA VAL A 138 -2.49 18.43 3.64
C VAL A 138 -1.86 19.43 4.62
N PRO A 139 -2.59 20.36 5.26
CA PRO A 139 -1.97 21.35 6.14
C PRO A 139 -1.34 20.74 7.41
N ILE A 140 -1.79 19.57 7.84
CA ILE A 140 -1.25 18.89 9.03
C ILE A 140 -0.08 17.96 8.63
N ALA A 141 -0.32 17.09 7.65
CA ALA A 141 0.68 16.13 7.19
C ALA A 141 1.89 16.80 6.54
N GLY A 142 1.69 17.95 5.86
CA GLY A 142 2.75 18.73 5.23
C GLY A 142 3.80 19.31 6.19
N LEU A 143 3.56 19.27 7.50
CA LEU A 143 4.54 19.67 8.52
C LEU A 143 5.58 18.58 8.81
N TYR A 144 5.37 17.36 8.32
CA TYR A 144 6.15 16.17 8.69
C TYR A 144 6.82 15.46 7.51
N VAL A 145 6.68 16.02 6.30
CA VAL A 145 7.28 15.49 5.06
C VAL A 145 8.21 16.48 4.39
#